data_AF-A0A7C4H0M2-F1
#
_entry.id   AF-A0A7C4H0M2-F1
#
_cell.length_a   1.000
_cell.length_b   1.000
_cell.length_c   1.000
_cell.angle_alpha   90.00
_cell.angle_beta   90.00
_cell.angle_gamma   90.00
#
_symmetry.space_group_name_H-M   'P 1'
#
loop_
_entity.id
_entity.type
_entity.pdbx_description
1 polymer ?
#
loop_
_entity_poly.entity_id
_entity_poly.type
_entity_poly.pdbx_seq_one_letter_code
_entity_poly.pdbx_strand_id
1 'polypeptide(L)' 'MIRARILAEGRVQRVGYRDLVQSIARRLGVKGYVENLKDGSVQIVCEAE' A
#
# COMPACT_ATOMS: atom_id res chain seq x y z
N MET A 1 -13.23 7.01 -11.51
CA MET A 1 -11.95 6.29 -11.34
C MET A 1 -10.86 7.25 -10.89
N ILE A 2 -10.44 7.14 -9.64
CA ILE A 2 -9.38 7.95 -9.01
C ILE A 2 -8.16 7.07 -8.80
N ARG A 3 -6.97 7.58 -9.13
CA ARG A 3 -5.69 6.92 -8.88
C ARG A 3 -4.87 7.70 -7.86
N ALA A 4 -4.28 6.99 -6.91
CA ALA A 4 -3.39 7.56 -5.90
C ALA A 4 -2.04 6.85 -5.86
N ARG A 5 -0.99 7.62 -5.56
CA ARG A 5 0.34 7.13 -5.20
C ARG A 5 0.67 7.65 -3.80
N ILE A 6 0.88 6.73 -2.87
CA ILE A 6 1.12 7.03 -1.46
C ILE A 6 2.49 6.47 -1.09
N LEU A 7 3.27 7.25 -0.34
CA LEU A 7 4.52 6.83 0.26
C LEU A 7 4.33 6.83 1.78
N ALA A 8 4.54 5.67 2.41
CA ALA A 8 4.46 5.51 3.85
C ALA A 8 5.87 5.37 4.44
N GLU A 9 6.19 6.17 5.44
CA GLU A 9 7.50 6.25 6.08
C GLU A 9 7.40 5.91 7.58
N GLY A 10 8.54 5.58 8.20
CA GLY A 10 8.63 5.20 9.61
C GLY A 10 8.69 3.68 9.81
N ARG A 11 8.03 3.16 10.87
CA ARG A 11 8.07 1.73 11.21
C ARG A 11 7.06 0.93 10.36
N VAL A 12 7.33 0.82 9.07
CA VAL A 12 6.43 0.19 8.08
C VAL A 12 6.96 -1.14 7.51
N GLN A 13 8.23 -1.48 7.71
CA GLN A 13 8.80 -2.76 7.27
C GLN A 13 8.94 -3.77 8.41
N ARG A 14 8.89 -5.07 8.07
CA ARG A 14 8.98 -6.21 9.00
C ARG A 14 7.91 -6.23 10.11
N VAL A 15 6.78 -5.55 9.89
CA VAL A 15 5.65 -5.43 10.82
C VAL A 15 4.30 -5.88 10.21
N GLY A 16 4.32 -6.54 9.05
CA GLY A 16 3.09 -6.99 8.37
C GLY A 16 2.31 -5.87 7.64
N TYR A 17 2.91 -4.69 7.45
CA TYR A 17 2.22 -3.54 6.85
C TYR A 17 1.66 -3.82 5.44
N ARG A 18 2.43 -4.52 4.59
CA ARG A 18 1.96 -4.89 3.23
C ARG A 18 0.73 -5.78 3.27
N ASP A 19 0.69 -6.75 4.18
CA ASP A 19 -0.44 -7.68 4.32
C ASP A 19 -1.69 -6.96 4.82
N LEU A 20 -1.53 -6.02 5.76
CA LEU A 20 -2.61 -5.14 6.22
C LEU A 20 -3.18 -4.30 5.06
N VAL A 21 -2.31 -3.65 4.28
CA VAL A 21 -2.72 -2.83 3.12
C VAL A 21 -3.48 -3.69 2.10
N GLN A 22 -2.96 -4.88 1.76
CA GLN A 22 -3.61 -5.79 0.81
C GLN A 22 -4.98 -6.28 1.33
N SER A 23 -5.09 -6.59 2.62
CA SER A 23 -6.34 -7.02 3.25
C SER A 23 -7.41 -5.92 3.18
N ILE A 24 -7.04 -4.68 3.51
CA ILE A 24 -7.93 -3.52 3.41
C ILE A 24 -8.34 -3.26 1.96
N ALA A 25 -7.38 -3.26 1.03
CA ALA A 25 -7.66 -3.04 -0.39
C ALA A 25 -8.67 -4.06 -0.94
N ARG A 26 -8.51 -5.34 -0.61
CA ARG A 26 -9.46 -6.41 -0.99
C ARG A 26 -10.85 -6.18 -0.41
N ARG A 27 -10.94 -5.80 0.87
CA ARG A 27 -12.24 -5.51 1.54
C ARG A 27 -12.96 -4.32 0.92
N LEU A 28 -12.22 -3.34 0.41
CA LEU A 28 -12.76 -2.12 -0.20
C LEU A 28 -12.93 -2.21 -1.72
N GLY A 29 -12.55 -3.32 -2.36
CA GLY A 29 -12.59 -3.44 -3.83
C GLY A 29 -11.58 -2.53 -4.55
N VAL A 30 -10.54 -2.06 -3.85
CA VAL A 30 -9.51 -1.18 -4.41
C VAL A 30 -8.45 -2.03 -5.12
N LYS A 31 -8.12 -1.67 -6.36
CA LYS A 31 -7.09 -2.35 -7.16
C LYS A 31 -5.75 -1.64 -7.02
N GLY A 32 -4.64 -2.36 -7.16
CA GLY A 32 -3.31 -1.77 -7.04
C GLY A 32 -2.24 -2.72 -6.53
N TYR A 33 -1.13 -2.15 -6.08
CA TYR A 33 -0.02 -2.87 -5.47
C TYR A 33 0.59 -2.12 -4.30
N VAL A 34 1.30 -2.86 -3.45
CA VAL A 34 2.07 -2.34 -2.33
C VAL A 34 3.46 -3.00 -2.32
N GLU A 35 4.51 -2.19 -2.18
CA GLU A 35 5.90 -2.62 -2.30
C GLU A 35 6.79 -1.98 -1.21
N ASN A 36 7.72 -2.75 -0.65
CA ASN A 36 8.77 -2.22 0.21
C ASN A 36 9.87 -1.60 -0.66
N LEU A 37 10.24 -0.35 -0.39
CA LEU A 37 11.35 0.30 -1.07
C LEU A 37 12.68 0.08 -0.31
N LYS A 38 13.80 0.30 -1.02
CA LYS A 38 15.16 0.09 -0.49
C LYS A 38 15.52 1.05 0.65
N ASP A 39 14.92 2.23 0.68
CA ASP A 39 15.14 3.27 1.70
C ASP A 39 14.40 3.01 3.02
N GLY A 40 13.63 1.92 3.12
CA GLY A 40 12.85 1.58 4.31
C GLY A 40 11.39 2.02 4.25
N SER A 41 10.99 2.81 3.26
CA SER A 41 9.60 3.21 3.05
C SER A 41 8.77 2.11 2.37
N VAL A 42 7.45 2.34 2.28
CA VAL A 42 6.51 1.48 1.54
C VAL A 42 5.75 2.33 0.53
N GLN A 43 5.75 1.93 -0.74
CA GLN A 43 4.96 2.55 -1.78
C GLN A 43 3.64 1.80 -1.96
N ILE A 44 2.55 2.56 -2.09
CA ILE A 44 1.22 2.06 -2.45
C ILE A 44 0.77 2.79 -3.71
N VAL A 45 0.35 2.04 -4.72
CA VAL A 45 -0.28 2.60 -5.92
C VAL A 45 -1.62 1.91 -6.07
N CYS A 46 -2.70 2.69 -6.10
CA CYS A 46 -4.05 2.14 -6.12
C CYS A 46 -5.00 2.94 -7.00
N GLU A 47 -6.08 2.28 -7.42
CA GLU A 47 -7.19 2.82 -8.18
C GLU A 47 -8.53 2.31 -7.62
N ALA A 48 -9.54 3.18 -7.63
CA ALA A 48 -10.92 2.88 -7.25
C ALA A 48 -11.88 3.74 -8.10
N GLU A 49 -13.15 3.37 -8.17
CA GLU A 49 -14.17 4.12 -8.93
C GLU A 49 -14.43 5.51 -8.34
#